data_AF-A0A926CVI6-F1
#
_entry.id   AF-A0A926CVI6-F1
#
_cell.length_a   1.000
_cell.length_b   1.000
_cell.length_c   1.000
_cell.angle_alpha   90.00
_cell.angle_beta   90.00
_cell.angle_gamma   90.00
#
_symmetry.space_group_name_H-M   'P 1'
#
loop_
_entity.id
_entity.type
_entity.pdbx_description
1 polymer ?
#
loop_
_entity_poly.entity_id
_entity_poly.type
_entity_poly.pdbx_seq_one_letter_code
_entity_poly.pdbx_strand_id
1 'polypeptide(L)'
;TLPEWLGIGLSFMLYLLLLYPLLLSLMVPLYGVYLLLKDIIHFYFTLYMPGFPDNLLNPTFSLHGLAFPTDESPRVKGEVMKFQYKMENMHFMMAFSEHKRHEYFDNIIESTNGEILPHSRRIERLQAEGWLPDDYNEQEVNRFNAAMGIARSLDRTLIEEVAITEMALVRAVNYLRRLVLRYAKTLMMFIWTTTVAFLMLPFLQDARFPTFLVLALGYTVWSLNVMQLIRQPLRWIYRHRLGDVNEKHIDAQLVQMEYNVVLYCRLAVIASSVSLVLALASLFL
;
A
#
# COMPACT_ATOMS: atom_id res chain seq x y z
N THR A 1 47.83 34.30 2.86
CA THR A 1 47.14 33.69 4.00
C THR A 1 45.73 34.22 4.02
N LEU A 2 44.76 33.41 3.61
CA LEU A 2 43.36 33.79 3.77
C LEU A 2 43.02 33.85 5.26
N PRO A 3 42.16 34.79 5.68
CA PRO A 3 41.68 34.81 7.06
C PRO A 3 41.04 33.48 7.47
N GLU A 4 41.38 32.96 8.64
CA GLU A 4 40.85 31.69 9.17
C GLU A 4 39.31 31.64 9.18
N TRP A 5 38.66 32.79 9.40
CA TRP A 5 37.20 32.90 9.39
C TRP A 5 36.56 32.59 8.03
N LEU A 6 37.27 32.80 6.91
CA LEU A 6 36.78 32.43 5.57
C LEU A 6 36.76 30.91 5.38
N GLY A 7 37.78 30.21 5.88
CA GLY A 7 37.85 28.74 5.80
C GLY A 7 36.74 28.06 6.62
N ILE A 8 36.46 28.58 7.81
CA ILE A 8 35.36 28.12 8.66
C ILE A 8 34.02 28.36 7.98
N GLY A 9 33.81 29.57 7.42
CA GLY A 9 32.58 29.92 6.71
C GLY A 9 32.31 29.02 5.49
N LEU A 10 33.35 28.76 4.68
CA LEU A 10 33.25 27.88 3.51
C LEU A 10 32.89 26.45 3.90
N SER A 11 33.54 25.92 4.94
CA SER A 11 33.27 24.56 5.43
C SER A 11 31.84 24.43 5.94
N PHE A 12 31.36 25.42 6.70
CA PHE A 12 29.97 25.46 7.19
C PHE A 12 28.96 25.48 6.04
N MET A 13 29.22 26.30 5.01
CA MET A 13 28.38 26.37 3.81
C MET A 13 28.35 25.05 3.04
N LEU A 14 29.50 24.38 2.88
CA LEU A 14 29.58 23.04 2.27
C LEU A 14 28.77 22.01 3.03
N TYR A 15 28.84 21.99 4.37
CA TYR A 15 28.02 21.11 5.19
C TYR A 15 26.53 21.34 4.96
N LEU A 16 26.07 22.59 4.95
CA LEU A 16 24.67 22.93 4.73
C LEU A 16 24.20 22.47 3.34
N LEU A 17 25.00 22.74 2.30
CA LEU A 17 24.68 22.36 0.93
C LEU A 17 24.67 20.84 0.70
N LEU A 18 25.53 20.08 1.38
CA LEU A 18 25.60 18.61 1.28
C LEU A 18 24.57 17.90 2.18
N LEU A 19 24.17 18.52 3.29
CA LEU A 19 23.16 17.98 4.18
C LEU A 19 21.82 17.81 3.45
N TYR A 20 21.46 18.75 2.57
CA TYR A 20 20.22 18.68 1.81
C TYR A 20 20.10 17.43 0.90
N PRO A 21 21.00 17.18 -0.07
CA PRO A 21 20.95 15.97 -0.89
C PRO A 21 21.16 14.68 -0.07
N LEU A 22 21.94 14.73 1.01
CA LEU A 22 22.04 13.60 1.95
C LEU A 22 20.67 13.24 2.53
N LEU A 23 19.96 14.21 3.14
CA LEU A 23 18.63 13.99 3.69
C LEU A 23 17.66 13.54 2.61
N LEU A 24 17.70 14.15 1.42
CA LEU A 24 16.82 13.77 0.33
C LEU A 24 17.09 12.33 -0.16
N SER A 25 18.35 11.90 -0.17
CA SER A 25 18.72 10.55 -0.60
C SER A 25 18.18 9.45 0.31
N LEU A 26 17.95 9.78 1.58
CA LEU A 26 17.27 8.92 2.56
C LEU A 26 15.74 9.07 2.49
N MET A 27 15.24 10.30 2.39
CA MET A 27 13.80 10.58 2.45
C MET A 27 13.04 10.09 1.21
N VAL A 28 13.62 10.15 0.02
CA VAL A 28 12.90 9.73 -1.21
C VAL A 28 12.60 8.22 -1.21
N PRO A 29 13.56 7.30 -0.94
CA PRO A 29 13.25 5.88 -0.80
C PRO A 29 12.25 5.60 0.32
N LEU A 30 12.42 6.21 1.50
CA LEU A 30 11.49 6.05 2.63
C LEU A 30 10.07 6.51 2.30
N TYR A 31 9.94 7.64 1.62
CA TYR A 31 8.66 8.12 1.12
C TYR A 31 8.04 7.14 0.11
N GLY A 32 8.86 6.54 -0.75
CA GLY A 32 8.45 5.46 -1.64
C GLY A 32 7.91 4.24 -0.89
N VAL A 33 8.54 3.82 0.22
CA VAL A 33 8.05 2.74 1.09
C VAL A 33 6.74 3.12 1.75
N TYR A 34 6.66 4.33 2.31
CA TYR A 34 5.42 4.83 2.92
C TYR A 34 4.25 4.78 1.93
N LEU A 35 4.46 5.27 0.71
CA LEU A 35 3.45 5.23 -0.33
C LEU A 35 3.12 3.79 -0.77
N LEU A 36 4.08 2.87 -0.76
CA LEU A 36 3.86 1.45 -1.05
C LEU A 36 3.01 0.77 0.03
N LEU A 37 3.34 0.99 1.31
CA LEU A 37 2.57 0.46 2.45
C LEU A 37 1.14 1.01 2.44
N LYS A 38 0.98 2.31 2.15
CA LYS A 38 -0.32 2.92 1.94
C LYS A 38 -1.10 2.18 0.84
N ASP A 39 -0.48 1.90 -0.31
CA ASP A 39 -1.15 1.18 -1.40
C ASP A 39 -1.51 -0.27 -1.03
N ILE A 40 -0.64 -0.99 -0.31
CA ILE A 40 -0.90 -2.34 0.18
C ILE A 40 -2.15 -2.34 1.06
N ILE A 41 -2.24 -1.40 2.01
CA ILE A 41 -3.41 -1.29 2.90
C ILE A 41 -4.68 -1.03 2.09
N HIS A 42 -4.67 -0.10 1.12
CA HIS A 42 -5.87 0.21 0.33
C HIS A 42 -6.21 -0.86 -0.72
N PHE A 43 -5.24 -1.71 -1.09
CA PHE A 43 -5.48 -2.88 -1.93
C PHE A 43 -6.23 -3.95 -1.15
N TYR A 44 -5.74 -4.27 0.05
CA TYR A 44 -6.32 -5.32 0.88
C TYR A 44 -7.56 -4.89 1.64
N PHE A 45 -7.73 -3.60 1.95
CA PHE A 45 -8.84 -3.13 2.75
C PHE A 45 -9.73 -2.14 2.01
N THR A 46 -11.03 -2.32 2.15
CA THR A 46 -12.07 -1.43 1.65
C THR A 46 -13.10 -1.12 2.72
N LEU A 47 -13.56 0.13 2.77
CA LEU A 47 -14.71 0.51 3.59
C LEU A 47 -16.04 0.26 2.86
N TYR A 48 -16.00 0.25 1.53
CA TYR A 48 -17.19 0.16 0.70
C TYR A 48 -17.23 -1.19 0.00
N MET A 49 -18.22 -2.00 0.32
CA MET A 49 -18.58 -3.19 -0.41
C MET A 49 -20.10 -3.24 -0.61
N PRO A 50 -20.61 -3.53 -1.81
CA PRO A 50 -22.05 -3.56 -2.07
C PRO A 50 -22.78 -4.57 -1.17
N GLY A 51 -23.96 -4.18 -0.69
CA GLY A 51 -24.87 -5.04 0.09
C GLY A 51 -24.92 -4.77 1.60
N PHE A 52 -24.18 -3.77 2.09
CA PHE A 52 -24.33 -3.26 3.47
C PHE A 52 -24.68 -1.77 3.45
N PRO A 53 -25.31 -1.26 4.53
CA PRO A 53 -25.68 0.15 4.58
C PRO A 53 -24.44 1.04 4.73
N ASP A 54 -24.51 2.25 4.17
CA ASP A 54 -23.37 3.16 4.01
C ASP A 54 -22.79 3.69 5.33
N ASN A 55 -23.56 3.61 6.42
CA ASN A 55 -23.17 3.95 7.78
C ASN A 55 -22.27 2.87 8.43
N LEU A 56 -22.21 1.66 7.88
CA LEU A 56 -21.46 0.55 8.47
C LEU A 56 -19.96 0.63 8.08
N LEU A 57 -19.22 1.42 8.85
CA LEU A 57 -17.78 1.65 8.68
C LEU A 57 -16.94 0.48 9.23
N ASN A 58 -17.00 -0.68 8.57
CA ASN A 58 -16.17 -1.83 8.90
C ASN A 58 -15.15 -2.14 7.78
N PRO A 59 -13.83 -1.97 8.03
CA PRO A 59 -12.80 -2.27 7.05
C PRO A 59 -12.85 -3.74 6.66
N THR A 60 -13.18 -3.99 5.40
CA THR A 60 -13.33 -5.33 4.85
C THR A 60 -12.10 -5.70 4.05
N PHE A 61 -11.64 -6.94 4.20
CA PHE A 61 -10.60 -7.50 3.36
C PHE A 61 -11.07 -7.67 1.89
N SER A 62 -10.20 -7.47 0.92
CA SER A 62 -10.53 -7.47 -0.50
C SER A 62 -10.98 -8.83 -1.01
N LEU A 63 -10.48 -9.90 -0.38
CA LEU A 63 -10.99 -11.25 -0.57
C LEU A 63 -12.26 -11.40 0.27
N HIS A 64 -13.40 -11.28 -0.39
CA HIS A 64 -14.71 -11.46 0.22
C HIS A 64 -15.14 -12.92 0.16
N GLY A 65 -16.03 -13.31 1.07
CA GLY A 65 -16.63 -14.63 1.05
C GLY A 65 -17.58 -14.79 -0.13
N LEU A 66 -17.48 -15.93 -0.82
CA LEU A 66 -18.42 -16.34 -1.86
C LEU A 66 -19.55 -17.15 -1.23
N ALA A 67 -20.79 -16.77 -1.52
CA ALA A 67 -21.96 -17.54 -1.10
C ALA A 67 -22.56 -18.30 -2.30
N PHE A 68 -23.16 -19.47 -2.02
CA PHE A 68 -23.97 -20.15 -3.04
C PHE A 68 -25.17 -19.25 -3.41
N PRO A 69 -25.41 -18.95 -4.70
CA PRO A 69 -26.48 -18.08 -5.13
C PRO A 69 -27.87 -18.55 -4.68
N THR A 70 -28.74 -17.60 -4.38
CA THR A 70 -30.09 -17.85 -3.84
C THR A 70 -31.08 -18.35 -4.90
N ASP A 71 -30.84 -18.02 -6.17
CA ASP A 71 -31.70 -18.28 -7.33
C ASP A 71 -31.30 -19.53 -8.15
N GLU A 72 -30.12 -20.11 -7.90
CA GLU A 72 -29.62 -21.28 -8.62
C GLU A 72 -30.32 -22.59 -8.22
N SER A 73 -30.26 -22.95 -6.93
CA SER A 73 -30.91 -24.16 -6.43
C SER A 73 -31.25 -24.03 -4.94
N PRO A 74 -32.53 -23.80 -4.59
CA PRO A 74 -32.95 -23.70 -3.19
C PRO A 74 -32.59 -24.94 -2.37
N ARG A 75 -32.65 -26.13 -3.00
CA ARG A 75 -32.25 -27.39 -2.37
C ARG A 75 -30.77 -27.40 -2.00
N VAL A 76 -29.89 -27.08 -2.95
CA VAL A 76 -28.44 -27.05 -2.70
C VAL A 76 -28.10 -25.96 -1.69
N LYS A 77 -28.74 -24.79 -1.79
CA LYS A 77 -28.58 -23.71 -0.82
C LYS A 77 -28.90 -24.17 0.60
N GLY A 78 -30.05 -24.83 0.79
CA GLY A 78 -30.46 -25.37 2.09
C GLY A 78 -29.45 -26.37 2.64
N GLU A 79 -28.95 -27.28 1.80
CA GLU A 79 -27.92 -28.25 2.22
C GLU A 79 -26.58 -27.59 2.57
N VAL A 80 -26.16 -26.56 1.81
CA VAL A 80 -24.98 -25.75 2.15
C VAL A 80 -25.16 -25.05 3.49
N MET A 81 -26.32 -24.44 3.73
CA MET A 81 -26.61 -23.76 4.99
C MET A 81 -26.60 -24.74 6.16
N LYS A 82 -27.34 -25.86 6.06
CA LYS A 82 -27.32 -26.92 7.08
C LYS A 82 -25.91 -27.45 7.34
N PHE A 83 -25.08 -27.57 6.31
CA PHE A 83 -23.69 -27.97 6.47
C PHE A 83 -22.88 -26.90 7.22
N GLN A 84 -23.01 -25.62 6.85
CA GLN A 84 -22.33 -24.50 7.51
C GLN A 84 -22.67 -24.38 8.99
N TYR A 85 -23.94 -24.59 9.38
CA TYR A 85 -24.41 -24.47 10.78
C TYR A 85 -24.21 -25.73 11.64
N LYS A 86 -23.51 -26.76 11.15
CA LYS A 86 -23.05 -27.84 12.04
C LYS A 86 -22.03 -27.27 13.03
N MET A 87 -22.18 -27.60 14.31
CA MET A 87 -21.31 -27.09 15.40
C MET A 87 -19.81 -27.19 15.07
N GLU A 88 -19.37 -28.36 14.59
CA GLU A 88 -17.99 -28.62 14.20
C GLU A 88 -17.47 -27.65 13.11
N ASN A 89 -18.33 -27.26 12.17
CA ASN A 89 -17.99 -26.38 11.06
C ASN A 89 -18.02 -24.91 11.46
N MET A 90 -18.93 -24.51 12.34
CA MET A 90 -18.97 -23.13 12.85
C MET A 90 -17.68 -22.78 13.61
N HIS A 91 -17.18 -23.69 14.44
CA HIS A 91 -15.93 -23.47 15.18
C HIS A 91 -14.71 -23.32 14.26
N PHE A 92 -14.68 -23.98 13.10
CA PHE A 92 -13.60 -23.81 12.12
C PHE A 92 -13.46 -22.36 11.65
N MET A 93 -14.58 -21.64 11.46
CA MET A 93 -14.57 -20.25 10.99
C MET A 93 -14.31 -19.23 12.09
N MET A 94 -14.50 -19.60 13.36
CA MET A 94 -14.32 -18.71 14.51
C MET A 94 -13.01 -19.03 15.24
N ALA A 95 -11.87 -18.73 14.61
CA ALA A 95 -10.52 -19.13 15.02
C ALA A 95 -9.97 -18.43 16.30
N PHE A 96 -10.82 -18.02 17.23
CA PHE A 96 -10.44 -17.36 18.47
C PHE A 96 -10.70 -18.27 19.68
N SER A 97 -9.93 -18.06 20.76
CA SER A 97 -10.29 -18.62 22.07
C SER A 97 -11.69 -18.16 22.46
N GLU A 98 -12.41 -18.93 23.27
CA GLU A 98 -13.79 -18.60 23.68
C GLU A 98 -13.90 -17.16 24.18
N HIS A 99 -13.01 -16.75 25.10
CA HIS A 99 -12.94 -15.37 25.60
C HIS A 99 -12.79 -14.31 24.50
N LYS A 100 -11.93 -14.54 23.50
CA LYS A 100 -11.73 -13.62 22.38
C LYS A 100 -12.91 -13.63 21.40
N ARG A 101 -13.64 -14.74 21.27
CA ARG A 101 -14.88 -14.80 20.48
C ARG A 101 -15.93 -13.88 21.09
N HIS A 102 -16.10 -13.92 22.40
CA HIS A 102 -16.97 -13.01 23.14
C HIS A 102 -16.58 -11.56 22.90
N GLU A 103 -15.33 -11.21 23.22
CA GLU A 103 -14.85 -9.82 23.11
C GLU A 103 -14.92 -9.27 21.68
N TYR A 104 -14.62 -10.08 20.67
CA TYR A 104 -14.58 -9.57 19.30
C TYR A 104 -15.97 -9.50 18.66
N PHE A 105 -16.71 -10.61 18.64
CA PHE A 105 -17.98 -10.67 17.90
C PHE A 105 -19.12 -9.98 18.64
N ASP A 106 -19.21 -10.12 19.95
CA ASP A 106 -20.33 -9.52 20.71
C ASP A 106 -20.21 -7.98 20.65
N ASN A 107 -19.01 -7.44 20.83
CA ASN A 107 -18.76 -6.00 20.70
C ASN A 107 -19.06 -5.47 19.28
N ILE A 108 -18.74 -6.22 18.23
CA ILE A 108 -19.05 -5.82 16.85
C ILE A 108 -20.56 -5.85 16.60
N ILE A 109 -21.25 -6.89 17.06
CA ILE A 109 -22.72 -6.98 16.93
C ILE A 109 -23.38 -5.81 17.66
N GLU A 110 -22.96 -5.52 18.90
CA GLU A 110 -23.50 -4.43 19.70
C GLU A 110 -23.22 -3.06 19.08
N SER A 111 -21.96 -2.77 18.73
CA SER A 111 -21.56 -1.48 18.15
C SER A 111 -22.18 -1.20 16.79
N THR A 112 -22.58 -2.25 16.06
CA THR A 112 -23.27 -2.13 14.77
C THR A 112 -24.79 -2.28 14.90
N ASN A 113 -25.33 -2.41 16.11
CA ASN A 113 -26.75 -2.66 16.37
C ASN A 113 -27.30 -3.84 15.54
N GLY A 114 -26.48 -4.87 15.34
CA GLY A 114 -26.79 -6.05 14.54
C GLY A 114 -26.79 -5.83 13.01
N GLU A 115 -26.44 -4.66 12.50
CA GLU A 115 -26.36 -4.40 11.05
C GLU A 115 -25.24 -5.20 10.37
N ILE A 116 -24.24 -5.66 11.13
CA ILE A 116 -23.22 -6.57 10.62
C ILE A 116 -23.78 -7.94 10.22
N LEU A 117 -24.91 -8.36 10.79
CA LEU A 117 -25.53 -9.66 10.54
C LEU A 117 -26.27 -9.63 9.20
N PRO A 118 -25.91 -10.50 8.23
CA PRO A 118 -26.62 -10.58 6.97
C PRO A 118 -28.12 -10.83 7.18
N HIS A 119 -28.98 -10.06 6.51
CA HIS A 119 -30.44 -10.17 6.68
C HIS A 119 -30.98 -11.59 6.45
N SER A 120 -30.40 -12.31 5.49
CA SER A 120 -30.76 -13.70 5.17
C SER A 120 -30.33 -14.71 6.24
N ARG A 121 -29.38 -14.33 7.10
CA ARG A 121 -28.79 -15.20 8.13
C ARG A 121 -29.23 -14.81 9.54
N ARG A 122 -30.23 -13.95 9.70
CA ARG A 122 -30.79 -13.66 11.03
C ARG A 122 -31.46 -14.90 11.59
N ILE A 123 -31.36 -15.10 12.90
CA ILE A 123 -31.81 -16.32 13.58
C ILE A 123 -33.28 -16.60 13.27
N GLU A 124 -34.14 -15.58 13.29
CA GLU A 124 -35.57 -15.76 13.08
C GLU A 124 -35.87 -16.36 11.70
N ARG A 125 -35.06 -15.99 10.69
CA ARG A 125 -35.18 -16.51 9.34
C ARG A 125 -34.61 -17.92 9.21
N LEU A 126 -33.43 -18.16 9.79
CA LEU A 126 -32.80 -19.48 9.79
C LEU A 126 -33.68 -20.54 10.48
N GLN A 127 -34.39 -20.15 11.54
CA GLN A 127 -35.39 -20.98 12.20
C GLN A 127 -36.61 -21.24 11.31
N ALA A 128 -37.17 -20.19 10.70
CA ALA A 128 -38.33 -20.31 9.83
C ALA A 128 -38.05 -21.22 8.62
N GLU A 129 -36.81 -21.23 8.12
CA GLU A 129 -36.38 -22.05 6.99
C GLU A 129 -35.87 -23.45 7.41
N GLY A 130 -35.78 -23.74 8.71
CA GLY A 130 -35.39 -25.05 9.23
C GLY A 130 -33.94 -25.42 8.93
N TRP A 131 -33.04 -24.45 8.92
CA TRP A 131 -31.61 -24.65 8.61
C TRP A 131 -30.73 -24.88 9.85
N LEU A 132 -31.25 -24.55 11.03
CA LEU A 132 -30.55 -24.72 12.30
C LEU A 132 -30.76 -26.13 12.87
N PRO A 133 -29.76 -26.69 13.58
CA PRO A 133 -29.93 -27.88 14.41
C PRO A 133 -30.98 -27.67 15.51
N ASP A 134 -31.57 -28.75 16.02
CA ASP A 134 -32.59 -28.66 17.08
C ASP A 134 -32.03 -28.14 18.42
N ASP A 135 -30.73 -28.34 18.67
CA ASP A 135 -30.03 -28.03 19.93
C ASP A 135 -29.06 -26.84 19.81
N TYR A 136 -29.32 -25.92 18.89
CA TYR A 136 -28.40 -24.83 18.58
C TYR A 136 -28.31 -23.77 19.71
N ASN A 137 -27.13 -23.14 19.83
CA ASN A 137 -26.91 -22.00 20.72
C ASN A 137 -27.04 -20.69 19.92
N GLU A 138 -28.03 -19.85 20.27
CA GLU A 138 -28.29 -18.58 19.60
C GLU A 138 -27.09 -17.63 19.56
N GLN A 139 -26.33 -17.52 20.67
CA GLN A 139 -25.18 -16.63 20.70
C GLN A 139 -24.10 -17.10 19.74
N GLU A 140 -23.85 -18.40 19.70
CA GLU A 140 -22.84 -18.97 18.81
C GLU A 140 -23.22 -18.79 17.33
N VAL A 141 -24.49 -18.99 17.00
CA VAL A 141 -25.03 -18.71 15.65
C VAL A 141 -24.86 -17.24 15.28
N ASN A 142 -25.16 -16.31 16.18
CA ASN A 142 -24.97 -14.88 15.93
C ASN A 142 -23.49 -14.51 15.72
N ARG A 143 -22.56 -15.08 16.50
CA ARG A 143 -21.12 -14.88 16.29
C ARG A 143 -20.65 -15.41 14.95
N PHE A 144 -21.12 -16.61 14.58
CA PHE A 144 -20.85 -17.18 13.26
C PHE A 144 -21.39 -16.29 12.13
N ASN A 145 -22.62 -15.80 12.27
CA ASN A 145 -23.24 -14.88 11.31
C ASN A 145 -22.49 -13.54 11.23
N ALA A 146 -21.99 -13.03 12.35
CA ALA A 146 -21.13 -11.85 12.37
C ALA A 146 -19.80 -12.09 11.65
N ALA A 147 -19.19 -13.27 11.81
CA ALA A 147 -17.99 -13.64 11.05
C ALA A 147 -18.25 -13.64 9.54
N MET A 148 -19.39 -14.19 9.10
CA MET A 148 -19.84 -14.13 7.69
C MET A 148 -20.07 -12.69 7.23
N GLY A 149 -20.67 -11.86 8.08
CA GLY A 149 -20.88 -10.44 7.83
C GLY A 149 -19.59 -9.64 7.68
N ILE A 150 -18.60 -9.87 8.55
CA ILE A 150 -17.26 -9.26 8.50
C ILE A 150 -16.54 -9.68 7.22
N ALA A 151 -16.67 -10.95 6.83
CA ALA A 151 -16.13 -11.47 5.57
C ALA A 151 -16.93 -11.03 4.33
N ARG A 152 -18.03 -10.28 4.51
CA ARG A 152 -19.01 -9.86 3.49
C ARG A 152 -19.53 -11.02 2.64
N SER A 153 -19.65 -12.19 3.24
CA SER A 153 -20.33 -13.33 2.65
C SER A 153 -21.83 -13.14 2.79
N LEU A 154 -22.41 -12.48 1.78
CA LEU A 154 -23.82 -12.16 1.71
C LEU A 154 -24.53 -13.12 0.75
N ASP A 155 -25.78 -13.44 1.07
CA ASP A 155 -26.61 -14.18 0.14
C ASP A 155 -27.11 -13.23 -0.95
N ARG A 156 -26.83 -13.60 -2.19
CA ARG A 156 -27.09 -12.81 -3.39
C ARG A 156 -27.61 -13.72 -4.49
N THR A 157 -28.16 -13.13 -5.53
CA THR A 157 -28.45 -13.84 -6.79
C THR A 157 -27.16 -14.15 -7.54
N LEU A 158 -27.20 -15.06 -8.51
CA LEU A 158 -26.03 -15.38 -9.33
C LEU A 158 -25.57 -14.12 -10.07
N ILE A 159 -26.53 -13.34 -10.59
CA ILE A 159 -26.26 -12.11 -11.33
C ILE A 159 -25.50 -11.11 -10.44
N GLU A 160 -25.94 -10.93 -9.20
CA GLU A 160 -25.29 -10.03 -8.24
C GLU A 160 -23.87 -10.50 -7.88
N GLU A 161 -23.65 -11.81 -7.65
CA GLU A 161 -22.30 -12.30 -7.34
C GLU A 161 -21.34 -12.21 -8.51
N VAL A 162 -21.80 -12.48 -9.73
CA VAL A 162 -20.99 -12.30 -10.94
C VAL A 162 -20.62 -10.82 -11.08
N ALA A 163 -21.59 -9.92 -10.96
CA ALA A 163 -21.36 -8.48 -11.07
C ALA A 163 -20.37 -7.97 -10.02
N ILE A 164 -20.51 -8.36 -8.74
CA ILE A 164 -19.60 -7.95 -7.68
C ILE A 164 -18.21 -8.53 -7.88
N THR A 165 -18.10 -9.78 -8.33
CA THR A 165 -16.81 -10.42 -8.63
C THR A 165 -16.10 -9.68 -9.76
N GLU A 166 -16.81 -9.32 -10.83
CA GLU A 166 -16.26 -8.52 -11.94
C GLU A 166 -15.79 -7.14 -11.46
N MET A 167 -16.62 -6.43 -10.67
CA MET A 167 -16.27 -5.12 -10.11
C MET A 167 -15.04 -5.23 -9.18
N ALA A 168 -14.98 -6.26 -8.33
CA ALA A 168 -13.87 -6.52 -7.44
C ALA A 168 -12.59 -6.84 -8.22
N LEU A 169 -12.69 -7.60 -9.32
CA LEU A 169 -11.57 -7.91 -10.20
C LEU A 169 -11.02 -6.64 -10.87
N VAL A 170 -11.90 -5.81 -11.45
CA VAL A 170 -11.50 -4.53 -12.07
C VAL A 170 -10.79 -3.64 -11.06
N ARG A 171 -11.34 -3.54 -9.85
CA ARG A 171 -10.69 -2.81 -8.75
C ARG A 171 -9.31 -3.41 -8.43
N ALA A 172 -9.23 -4.72 -8.20
CA ALA A 172 -7.99 -5.39 -7.84
C ALA A 172 -6.90 -5.16 -8.89
N VAL A 173 -7.23 -5.29 -10.18
CA VAL A 173 -6.30 -5.03 -11.29
C VAL A 173 -5.80 -3.58 -11.27
N ASN A 174 -6.68 -2.60 -11.07
CA ASN A 174 -6.30 -1.19 -11.02
C ASN A 174 -5.35 -0.86 -9.85
N TYR A 175 -5.64 -1.39 -8.65
CA TYR A 175 -4.77 -1.20 -7.50
C TYR A 175 -3.45 -1.96 -7.62
N LEU A 176 -3.47 -3.20 -8.13
CA LEU A 176 -2.28 -4.03 -8.31
C LEU A 176 -1.31 -3.36 -9.30
N ARG A 177 -1.83 -2.80 -10.40
CA ARG A 177 -1.03 -2.00 -11.35
C ARG A 177 -0.25 -0.88 -10.64
N ARG A 178 -0.93 -0.13 -9.77
CA ARG A 178 -0.32 0.98 -9.01
C ARG A 178 0.73 0.47 -8.01
N LEU A 179 0.38 -0.56 -7.26
CA LEU A 179 1.22 -1.17 -6.23
C LEU A 179 2.53 -1.72 -6.82
N VAL A 180 2.44 -2.50 -7.90
CA VAL A 180 3.62 -3.09 -8.56
C VAL A 180 4.54 -2.01 -9.12
N LEU A 181 3.98 -0.98 -9.77
CA LEU A 181 4.77 0.13 -10.29
C LEU A 181 5.46 0.92 -9.18
N ARG A 182 4.76 1.17 -8.08
CA ARG A 182 5.32 1.88 -6.93
C ARG A 182 6.41 1.06 -6.25
N TYR A 183 6.22 -0.24 -6.10
CA TYR A 183 7.24 -1.16 -5.62
C TYR A 183 8.51 -1.09 -6.48
N ALA A 184 8.37 -1.20 -7.80
CA ALA A 184 9.51 -1.13 -8.72
C ALA A 184 10.26 0.21 -8.61
N LYS A 185 9.54 1.35 -8.55
CA LYS A 185 10.13 2.68 -8.37
C LYS A 185 10.90 2.79 -7.06
N THR A 186 10.30 2.37 -5.96
CA THR A 186 10.93 2.38 -4.63
C THR A 186 12.17 1.49 -4.60
N LEU A 187 12.10 0.28 -5.17
CA LEU A 187 13.23 -0.65 -5.23
C LEU A 187 14.40 -0.05 -6.04
N MET A 188 14.12 0.50 -7.22
CA MET A 188 15.16 1.15 -8.05
C MET A 188 15.83 2.32 -7.31
N MET A 189 15.05 3.09 -6.55
CA MET A 189 15.55 4.18 -5.72
C MET A 189 16.48 3.68 -4.61
N PHE A 190 16.10 2.61 -3.90
CA PHE A 190 16.98 2.01 -2.89
C PHE A 190 18.27 1.50 -3.49
N ILE A 191 18.19 0.76 -4.60
CA ILE A 191 19.36 0.21 -5.29
C ILE A 191 20.30 1.36 -5.66
N TRP A 192 19.78 2.42 -6.30
CA TRP A 192 20.60 3.55 -6.72
C TRP A 192 21.25 4.31 -5.56
N THR A 193 20.48 4.67 -4.53
CA THR A 193 21.04 5.34 -3.34
C THR A 193 22.11 4.48 -2.68
N THR A 194 21.87 3.18 -2.55
CA THR A 194 22.82 2.23 -1.94
C THR A 194 24.08 2.08 -2.78
N THR A 195 23.94 1.96 -4.10
CA THR A 195 25.07 1.89 -5.02
C THR A 195 25.94 3.14 -4.92
N VAL A 196 25.36 4.34 -4.97
CA VAL A 196 26.15 5.58 -4.86
C VAL A 196 26.82 5.68 -3.49
N ALA A 197 26.13 5.34 -2.40
CA ALA A 197 26.71 5.33 -1.05
C ALA A 197 27.91 4.39 -0.94
N PHE A 198 27.78 3.15 -1.45
CA PHE A 198 28.88 2.20 -1.44
C PHE A 198 30.03 2.59 -2.37
N LEU A 199 29.75 3.22 -3.51
CA LEU A 199 30.79 3.74 -4.39
C LEU A 199 31.57 4.88 -3.73
N MET A 200 30.95 5.73 -2.92
CA MET A 200 31.65 6.79 -2.18
C MET A 200 32.56 6.27 -1.06
N LEU A 201 32.15 5.20 -0.37
CA LEU A 201 32.81 4.69 0.83
C LEU A 201 34.34 4.48 0.70
N PRO A 202 34.88 3.79 -0.33
CA PRO A 202 36.33 3.62 -0.45
C PRO A 202 37.07 4.94 -0.66
N PHE A 203 36.50 5.90 -1.39
CA PHE A 203 37.10 7.22 -1.58
C PHE A 203 37.07 8.06 -0.30
N LEU A 204 36.07 7.87 0.56
CA LEU A 204 36.02 8.53 1.87
C LEU A 204 37.04 7.98 2.87
N GLN A 205 37.48 6.72 2.71
CA GLN A 205 38.49 6.10 3.57
C GLN A 205 39.92 6.44 3.16
N ASP A 206 40.14 6.86 1.91
CA ASP A 206 41.45 7.21 1.39
C ASP A 206 41.76 8.69 1.66
N ALA A 207 42.77 8.94 2.49
CA ALA A 207 43.20 10.29 2.88
C ALA A 207 43.65 11.18 1.70
N ARG A 208 43.92 10.61 0.52
CA ARG A 208 44.26 11.37 -0.69
C ARG A 208 43.07 12.12 -1.28
N PHE A 209 41.84 11.71 -0.95
CA PHE A 209 40.64 12.34 -1.47
C PHE A 209 39.97 13.23 -0.41
N PRO A 210 39.79 14.54 -0.68
CA PRO A 210 39.07 15.43 0.22
C PRO A 210 37.62 14.98 0.44
N THR A 211 37.21 14.82 1.69
CA THR A 211 35.87 14.33 2.06
C THR A 211 34.74 15.10 1.38
N PHE A 212 34.79 16.44 1.39
CA PHE A 212 33.76 17.27 0.77
C PHE A 212 33.68 17.09 -0.75
N LEU A 213 34.82 16.89 -1.42
CA LEU A 213 34.86 16.66 -2.85
C LEU A 213 34.17 15.34 -3.21
N VAL A 214 34.50 14.27 -2.48
CA VAL A 214 33.90 12.93 -2.69
C VAL A 214 32.39 12.97 -2.49
N LEU A 215 31.93 13.58 -1.38
CA LEU A 215 30.50 13.72 -1.09
C LEU A 215 29.78 14.58 -2.14
N ALA A 216 30.36 15.73 -2.52
CA ALA A 216 29.76 16.60 -3.52
C ALA A 216 29.65 15.93 -4.88
N LEU A 217 30.69 15.21 -5.31
CA LEU A 217 30.67 14.44 -6.55
C LEU A 217 29.63 13.33 -6.50
N GLY A 218 29.61 12.53 -5.44
CA GLY A 218 28.67 11.42 -5.29
C GLY A 218 27.22 11.89 -5.26
N TYR A 219 26.89 12.96 -4.52
CA TYR A 219 25.54 13.52 -4.49
C TYR A 219 25.14 14.24 -5.78
N THR A 220 26.10 14.78 -6.54
CA THR A 220 25.84 15.32 -7.89
C THR A 220 25.44 14.18 -8.83
N VAL A 221 26.21 13.08 -8.85
CA VAL A 221 25.89 11.89 -9.66
C VAL A 221 24.54 11.31 -9.24
N TRP A 222 24.28 11.21 -7.94
CA TRP A 222 23.01 10.70 -7.41
C TRP A 222 21.83 11.56 -7.86
N SER A 223 21.89 12.88 -7.67
CA SER A 223 20.78 13.80 -7.92
C SER A 223 20.47 13.98 -9.41
N LEU A 224 21.46 13.86 -10.29
CA LEU A 224 21.24 13.91 -11.74
C LEU A 224 20.44 12.70 -12.27
N ASN A 225 20.65 11.53 -11.67
CA ASN A 225 20.07 10.27 -12.17
C ASN A 225 18.75 9.89 -11.49
N VAL A 226 18.46 10.44 -10.31
CA VAL A 226 17.30 10.07 -9.49
C VAL A 226 15.97 10.15 -10.26
N MET A 227 15.73 11.25 -10.97
CA MET A 227 14.49 11.46 -11.71
C MET A 227 14.37 10.54 -12.93
N GLN A 228 15.50 10.20 -13.56
CA GLN A 228 15.51 9.26 -14.67
C GLN A 228 15.11 7.87 -14.20
N LEU A 229 15.67 7.44 -13.05
CA LEU A 229 15.40 6.13 -12.46
C LEU A 229 13.96 5.97 -11.99
N ILE A 230 13.38 6.96 -11.30
CA ILE A 230 11.96 6.91 -10.88
C ILE A 230 11.03 6.77 -12.11
N ARG A 231 11.42 7.33 -13.26
CA ARG A 231 10.65 7.26 -14.50
C ARG A 231 10.83 5.96 -15.28
N GLN A 232 11.88 5.17 -15.01
CA GLN A 232 12.18 3.97 -15.82
C GLN A 232 11.05 2.93 -15.84
N PRO A 233 10.42 2.56 -14.70
CA PRO A 233 9.34 1.56 -14.72
C PRO A 233 8.18 1.97 -15.64
N LEU A 234 7.85 3.26 -15.67
CA LEU A 234 6.82 3.79 -16.56
C LEU A 234 7.26 3.70 -18.02
N ARG A 235 8.51 4.09 -18.33
CA ARG A 235 9.07 3.99 -19.68
C ARG A 235 9.08 2.57 -20.20
N TRP A 236 9.43 1.58 -19.38
CA TRP A 236 9.43 0.16 -19.79
C TRP A 236 8.06 -0.31 -20.25
N ILE A 237 6.99 0.10 -19.57
CA ILE A 237 5.61 -0.25 -19.94
C ILE A 237 5.22 0.40 -21.27
N TYR A 238 5.49 1.71 -21.42
CA TYR A 238 5.05 2.46 -22.59
C TYR A 238 5.98 2.38 -23.80
N ARG A 239 7.16 1.76 -23.68
CA ARG A 239 8.18 1.67 -24.75
C ARG A 239 7.65 1.04 -26.05
N HIS A 240 6.70 0.11 -25.96
CA HIS A 240 6.21 -0.66 -27.11
C HIS A 240 4.95 -0.09 -27.74
N ARG A 241 4.48 1.09 -27.32
CA ARG A 241 3.30 1.72 -27.91
C ARG A 241 3.66 2.37 -29.25
N LEU A 242 3.00 1.95 -30.34
CA LEU A 242 3.11 2.58 -31.65
C LEU A 242 2.38 3.93 -31.64
N GLY A 243 3.12 5.05 -31.69
CA GLY A 243 2.60 6.42 -31.76
C GLY A 243 3.10 7.35 -30.66
N ASP A 244 3.05 8.67 -30.91
CA ASP A 244 3.47 9.70 -29.95
C ASP A 244 2.65 9.60 -28.66
N VAL A 245 3.33 9.33 -27.55
CA VAL A 245 2.72 9.26 -26.23
C VAL A 245 2.36 10.68 -25.82
N ASN A 246 1.10 11.06 -26.03
CA ASN A 246 0.57 12.27 -25.39
C ASN A 246 0.51 12.01 -23.87
N GLU A 247 1.50 12.53 -23.14
CA GLU A 247 1.70 12.36 -21.69
C GLU A 247 0.44 12.69 -20.86
N LYS A 248 -0.50 13.45 -21.43
CA LYS A 248 -1.80 13.77 -20.82
C LYS A 248 -2.69 12.55 -20.54
N HIS A 249 -2.43 11.40 -21.17
CA HIS A 249 -3.22 10.18 -20.97
C HIS A 249 -2.63 9.22 -19.92
N ILE A 250 -1.52 9.59 -19.29
CA ILE A 250 -0.93 8.75 -18.24
C ILE A 250 -1.73 8.96 -16.95
N ASP A 251 -2.12 7.87 -16.31
CA ASP A 251 -2.82 7.88 -15.03
C ASP A 251 -2.03 8.68 -13.98
N ALA A 252 -2.64 9.75 -13.48
CA ALA A 252 -2.04 10.67 -12.51
C ALA A 252 -1.56 9.94 -11.24
N GLN A 253 -2.21 8.84 -10.86
CA GLN A 253 -1.81 8.05 -9.68
C GLN A 253 -0.46 7.34 -9.88
N LEU A 254 -0.08 7.02 -11.12
CA LEU A 254 1.19 6.39 -11.43
C LEU A 254 2.35 7.38 -11.38
N VAL A 255 2.08 8.67 -11.59
CA VAL A 255 3.09 9.74 -11.67
C VAL A 255 3.16 10.55 -10.36
N GLN A 256 2.24 10.34 -9.43
CA GLN A 256 2.15 11.07 -8.15
C GLN A 256 3.49 11.20 -7.40
N MET A 257 4.26 10.10 -7.29
CA MET A 257 5.57 10.12 -6.64
C MET A 257 6.56 11.06 -7.34
N GLU A 258 6.56 11.08 -8.67
CA GLU A 258 7.45 11.93 -9.46
C GLU A 258 7.10 13.40 -9.27
N TYR A 259 5.81 13.74 -9.33
CA TYR A 259 5.34 15.11 -9.13
C TYR A 259 5.70 15.63 -7.74
N ASN A 260 5.56 14.81 -6.70
CA ASN A 260 5.86 15.22 -5.34
C ASN A 260 7.37 15.42 -5.10
N VAL A 261 8.23 14.69 -5.82
CA VAL A 261 9.68 14.67 -5.56
C VAL A 261 10.47 15.57 -6.53
N VAL A 262 9.93 15.91 -7.70
CA VAL A 262 10.66 16.62 -8.76
C VAL A 262 11.26 17.95 -8.32
N LEU A 263 10.53 18.75 -7.54
CA LEU A 263 11.01 20.05 -7.09
C LEU A 263 12.23 19.89 -6.17
N TYR A 264 12.13 18.99 -5.20
CA TYR A 264 13.20 18.72 -4.24
C TYR A 264 14.44 18.14 -4.93
N CYS A 265 14.27 17.23 -5.91
CA CYS A 265 15.40 16.71 -6.68
C CYS A 265 16.08 17.78 -7.53
N ARG A 266 15.33 18.72 -8.13
CA ARG A 266 15.92 19.85 -8.85
C ARG A 266 16.75 20.74 -7.93
N LEU A 267 16.24 21.04 -6.73
CA LEU A 267 17.00 21.77 -5.72
C LEU A 267 18.25 21.00 -5.28
N ALA A 268 18.19 19.68 -5.19
CA ALA A 268 19.34 18.85 -4.83
C ALA A 268 20.42 18.85 -5.91
N VAL A 269 20.04 18.88 -7.19
CA VAL A 269 21.00 19.05 -8.30
C VAL A 269 21.72 20.39 -8.18
N ILE A 270 20.99 21.48 -7.91
CA ILE A 270 21.59 22.81 -7.74
C ILE A 270 22.52 22.82 -6.52
N ALA A 271 22.06 22.35 -5.36
CA ALA A 271 22.83 22.35 -4.12
C ALA A 271 24.11 21.50 -4.22
N SER A 272 24.02 20.30 -4.80
CA SER A 272 25.18 19.42 -5.00
C SER A 272 26.16 19.97 -6.03
N SER A 273 25.69 20.58 -7.12
CA SER A 273 26.54 21.21 -8.13
C SER A 273 27.30 22.42 -7.56
N VAL A 274 26.63 23.28 -6.79
CA VAL A 274 27.27 24.42 -6.11
C VAL A 274 28.30 23.92 -5.10
N SER A 275 27.97 22.90 -4.32
CA SER A 275 28.90 22.27 -3.37
C SER A 275 30.13 21.70 -4.08
N LEU A 276 29.96 21.06 -5.25
CA LEU A 276 31.06 20.53 -6.04
C LEU A 276 32.02 21.62 -6.51
N VAL A 277 31.50 22.74 -7.01
CA VAL A 277 32.32 23.89 -7.43
C VAL A 277 33.08 24.49 -6.25
N LEU A 278 32.44 24.64 -5.09
CA LEU A 278 33.08 25.17 -3.89
C LEU A 278 34.15 24.22 -3.33
N ALA A 279 33.88 22.92 -3.33
CA ALA A 279 34.85 21.91 -2.91
C ALA A 279 36.06 21.84 -3.83
N LEU A 280 35.89 22.07 -5.14
CA LEU A 280 37.01 22.22 -6.07
C LEU A 280 37.78 23.51 -5.81
N ALA A 281 37.08 24.64 -5.64
CA ALA A 281 37.72 25.92 -5.34
C ALA A 281 38.53 25.88 -4.04
N SER A 282 38.05 25.17 -3.01
CA SER A 282 38.77 25.02 -1.74
C SER A 282 40.09 24.25 -1.85
N LEU A 283 40.33 23.52 -2.95
CA LEU A 283 41.61 22.82 -3.17
C LEU A 283 42.69 23.73 -3.74
N PHE A 284 42.29 24.85 -4.35
CA PHE A 284 43.19 25.83 -4.93
C PHE A 284 43.47 27.01 -3.99
N LEU A 285 42.71 27.12 -2.89
CA LEU A 285 42.83 28.16 -1.86
C LEU A 285 43.70 27.67 -0.70
#